data_AF-A0AAW0IQH2-F1
#
_entry.id   AF-A0AAW0IQH2-F1
#
_cell.length_a   1.000
_cell.length_b   1.000
_cell.length_c   1.000
_cell.angle_alpha   90.00
_cell.angle_beta   90.00
_cell.angle_gamma   90.00
#
_symmetry.space_group_name_H-M   'P 1'
#
loop_
_entity.id
_entity.type
_entity.pdbx_description
1 polymer ?
#
loop_
_entity_poly.entity_id
_entity_poly.type
_entity_poly.pdbx_seq_one_letter_code
_entity_poly.pdbx_strand_id
1 'polypeptide(L)'
;MSSIYAPKWVACHPLPYPYLTFFCHFIENTKIFKVLLGGENGHKVESAAVYHNTYSWDPNHIIFRELGPKYGSTSVCHFLAKYHLVWVPSPTTASI
;
A
#
# COMPACT_ATOMS: atom_id res chain seq x y z
N MET A 1 6.64 -13.54 -1.35
CA MET A 1 5.55 -12.55 -1.42
C MET A 1 4.27 -13.28 -1.78
N SER A 2 3.18 -13.05 -1.04
CA SER A 2 1.87 -13.65 -1.32
C SER A 2 0.83 -12.56 -1.52
N SER A 3 -0.03 -12.70 -2.53
CA SER A 3 -1.13 -11.75 -2.78
C SER A 3 -2.26 -11.95 -1.78
N ILE A 4 -2.85 -10.86 -1.32
CA ILE A 4 -4.05 -10.84 -0.50
C ILE A 4 -5.22 -10.38 -1.40
N TYR A 5 -6.25 -11.20 -1.53
CA TYR A 5 -7.48 -10.80 -2.21
C TYR A 5 -8.29 -9.89 -1.28
N ALA A 6 -8.33 -8.59 -1.60
CA ALA A 6 -8.98 -7.58 -0.79
C ALA A 6 -9.70 -6.57 -1.70
N PRO A 7 -10.92 -6.88 -2.17
CA PRO A 7 -11.67 -6.00 -3.07
C PRO A 7 -12.11 -4.70 -2.37
N LYS A 8 -12.22 -4.72 -1.04
CA LYS A 8 -12.42 -3.53 -0.19
C LYS A 8 -11.20 -3.40 0.70
N TRP A 9 -10.51 -2.27 0.68
CA TRP A 9 -9.32 -2.07 1.49
C TRP A 9 -9.13 -0.58 1.80
N VAL A 10 -8.32 -0.27 2.80
CA VAL A 10 -7.89 1.11 3.11
C VAL A 10 -6.47 1.09 3.68
N ALA A 11 -5.58 1.93 3.16
CA ALA A 11 -4.27 2.18 3.77
C ALA A 11 -4.35 3.43 4.62
N CYS A 12 -3.68 3.40 5.76
CA CYS A 12 -3.60 4.50 6.70
C CYS A 12 -2.13 4.83 6.98
N HIS A 13 -1.80 6.12 6.91
CA HIS A 13 -0.45 6.64 7.06
C HIS A 13 -0.41 7.59 8.26
N PRO A 14 0.50 7.37 9.24
CA PRO A 14 0.60 8.24 10.39
C PRO A 14 0.98 9.66 9.95
N LEU A 15 0.30 10.65 10.51
CA LEU A 15 0.64 12.05 10.32
C LEU A 15 1.49 12.55 11.49
N PRO A 16 2.39 13.53 11.27
CA PRO A 16 3.25 14.08 12.32
C PRO A 16 2.47 15.06 13.22
N TYR A 17 1.45 14.56 13.91
CA TYR A 17 0.63 15.30 14.88
C TYR A 17 0.88 14.79 16.31
N PRO A 18 0.65 15.64 17.34
CA PRO A 18 0.84 15.26 18.75
C PRO A 18 -0.09 14.14 19.24
N TYR A 19 -1.14 13.81 18.47
CA TYR A 19 -2.07 12.72 18.73
C TYR A 19 -1.96 11.66 17.64
N LEU A 20 -2.31 10.41 17.97
CA LEU A 20 -2.33 9.30 17.03
C LEU A 20 -3.36 9.55 15.91
N THR A 21 -2.90 10.14 14.81
CA THR A 21 -3.72 10.59 13.68
C THR A 21 -3.21 9.95 12.41
N PHE A 22 -4.13 9.44 11.60
CA PHE A 22 -3.80 8.80 10.32
C PHE A 22 -4.51 9.50 9.17
N PHE A 23 -3.80 9.72 8.08
CA PHE A 23 -4.39 9.95 6.77
C PHE A 23 -4.68 8.59 6.13
N CYS A 24 -5.95 8.31 5.87
CA CYS A 24 -6.37 7.05 5.25
C CYS A 24 -6.89 7.28 3.84
N HIS A 25 -6.56 6.38 2.92
CA HIS A 25 -7.01 6.43 1.53
C HIS A 25 -7.25 5.02 0.97
N PHE A 26 -8.08 4.95 -0.06
CA PHE A 26 -8.24 3.78 -0.90
C PHE A 26 -8.16 4.21 -2.35
N ILE A 27 -7.67 3.30 -3.18
CA ILE A 27 -7.50 3.50 -4.61
C ILE A 27 -8.01 2.24 -5.32
N GLU A 28 -8.85 2.42 -6.32
CA GLU A 28 -9.30 1.31 -7.16
C GLU A 28 -8.12 0.64 -7.87
N ASN A 29 -8.33 -0.60 -8.32
CA ASN A 29 -7.33 -1.39 -9.05
C ASN A 29 -5.99 -1.55 -8.29
N THR A 30 -6.08 -1.68 -6.97
CA THR A 30 -4.94 -1.91 -6.09
C THR A 30 -4.79 -3.38 -5.74
N LYS A 31 -3.55 -3.86 -5.70
CA LYS A 31 -3.20 -5.20 -5.20
C LYS A 31 -2.40 -5.06 -3.91
N ILE A 32 -2.72 -5.87 -2.92
CA ILE A 32 -2.05 -5.91 -1.62
C ILE A 32 -1.30 -7.23 -1.52
N PHE A 33 -0.08 -7.18 -1.00
CA PHE A 33 0.77 -8.34 -0.82
C PHE A 33 1.32 -8.40 0.59
N LYS A 34 1.36 -9.60 1.16
CA LYS A 34 2.20 -9.89 2.33
C LYS A 34 3.61 -10.17 1.83
N VAL A 35 4.58 -9.44 2.36
CA VAL A 35 6.00 -9.55 2.01
C VAL A 35 6.82 -9.84 3.25
N LEU A 36 7.94 -10.55 3.06
CA LEU A 36 8.94 -10.78 4.07
C LEU A 36 10.19 -10.03 3.64
N LEU A 37 10.57 -9.01 4.40
CA LEU A 37 11.74 -8.18 4.13
C LEU A 37 12.91 -8.69 4.98
N GLY A 38 14.09 -8.83 4.36
CA GLY A 38 15.33 -9.19 5.05
C GLY A 38 16.17 -7.95 5.34
N GLY A 39 16.71 -7.85 6.55
CA GLY A 39 17.72 -6.88 6.91
C GLY A 39 19.14 -7.44 6.74
N GLU A 40 20.12 -6.56 6.61
CA GLU A 40 21.55 -6.92 6.51
C GLU A 40 22.05 -7.69 7.74
N ASN A 41 21.41 -7.48 8.90
CA ASN A 41 21.65 -8.21 10.14
C ASN A 41 21.06 -9.63 10.16
N GLY A 42 20.52 -10.12 9.04
CA GLY A 42 19.89 -11.45 8.93
C GLY A 42 18.49 -11.54 9.54
N HIS A 43 17.97 -10.47 10.14
CA HIS A 43 16.60 -10.44 10.66
C HIS A 43 15.60 -10.36 9.51
N LYS A 44 14.40 -10.92 9.73
CA LYS A 44 13.29 -10.84 8.78
C LYS A 44 12.09 -10.19 9.44
N VAL A 45 11.41 -9.32 8.70
CA VAL A 45 10.18 -8.65 9.15
C VAL A 45 9.07 -8.88 8.14
N GLU A 46 7.88 -9.18 8.64
CA GLU A 46 6.68 -9.19 7.81
C GLU A 46 6.23 -7.75 7.58
N SER A 47 5.89 -7.43 6.33
CA SER A 47 5.34 -6.13 5.94
C SER A 47 4.27 -6.34 4.87
N ALA A 48 3.53 -5.28 4.57
CA ALA A 48 2.61 -5.23 3.45
C ALA A 48 3.23 -4.39 2.33
N ALA A 49 3.06 -4.84 1.09
CA ALA A 49 3.33 -4.05 -0.10
C ALA A 49 2.01 -3.75 -0.82
N VAL A 50 1.90 -2.53 -1.33
CA VAL A 50 0.73 -2.06 -2.07
C VAL A 50 1.17 -1.73 -3.49
N TYR A 51 0.39 -2.17 -4.45
CA TYR A 51 0.57 -1.94 -5.87
C TYR A 51 -0.65 -1.20 -6.41
N HIS A 52 -0.45 -0.04 -6.99
CA HIS A 52 -1.49 0.75 -7.64
C HIS A 52 -1.32 0.71 -9.16
N ASN A 53 -2.40 0.40 -9.86
CA ASN A 53 -2.50 0.73 -11.28
C ASN A 53 -2.79 2.24 -11.38
N THR A 54 -1.85 3.00 -11.94
CA THR A 54 -1.95 4.45 -12.03
C THR A 54 -2.24 4.97 -13.44
N TYR A 55 -2.59 4.10 -14.38
CA TYR A 55 -2.88 4.47 -15.78
C TYR A 55 -4.07 5.44 -15.92
N SER A 56 -5.04 5.39 -15.00
CA SER A 56 -6.21 6.26 -14.99
C SER A 56 -6.08 7.46 -14.08
N TRP A 57 -4.92 7.66 -13.44
CA TRP A 57 -4.71 8.80 -12.55
C TRP A 57 -4.45 10.06 -13.37
N ASP A 58 -4.74 11.23 -12.80
CA ASP A 58 -4.36 12.51 -13.38
C ASP A 58 -2.84 12.53 -13.65
N PRO A 59 -2.37 12.76 -14.89
CA PRO A 59 -0.94 12.89 -15.18
C PRO A 59 -0.21 13.93 -14.33
N ASN A 60 -0.93 14.92 -13.77
CA ASN A 60 -0.41 15.93 -12.86
C ASN A 60 -0.53 15.55 -11.37
N HIS A 61 -0.95 14.32 -11.06
CA HIS A 61 -1.08 13.85 -9.69
C HIS A 61 0.25 13.96 -8.95
N ILE A 62 0.21 14.46 -7.71
CA ILE A 62 1.40 14.82 -6.92
C ILE A 62 2.42 13.67 -6.83
N ILE A 63 1.95 12.41 -6.75
CA ILE A 63 2.80 11.22 -6.72
C ILE A 63 3.80 11.15 -7.88
N PHE A 64 3.40 11.59 -9.08
CA PHE A 64 4.22 11.53 -10.28
C PHE A 64 5.28 12.64 -10.30
N ARG A 65 5.04 13.75 -9.60
CA ARG A 65 6.07 14.76 -9.38
C ARG A 65 7.14 14.26 -8.40
N GLU A 66 6.71 13.61 -7.32
CA GLU A 66 7.63 13.12 -6.28
C GLU A 66 8.45 11.89 -6.73
N LEU A 67 7.83 10.96 -7.48
CA LEU A 67 8.52 9.77 -8.02
C LEU A 67 9.20 10.02 -9.37
N GLY A 68 8.83 11.10 -10.04
CA GLY A 68 9.37 11.52 -11.33
C GLY A 68 8.44 11.24 -12.52
N PRO A 69 8.69 11.93 -13.66
CA PRO A 69 7.73 12.05 -14.76
C PRO A 69 7.45 10.77 -15.55
N LYS A 70 8.21 9.68 -15.35
CA LYS A 70 7.99 8.40 -16.05
C LYS A 70 6.80 7.60 -15.49
N TYR A 71 6.25 7.98 -14.34
CA TYR A 71 5.33 7.12 -13.60
C TYR A 71 3.84 7.25 -13.99
N GLY A 72 3.45 8.27 -14.77
CA GLY A 72 2.07 8.48 -15.26
C GLY A 72 1.54 7.42 -16.24
N SER A 73 2.41 6.56 -16.76
CA SER A 73 2.08 5.46 -17.68
C SER A 73 2.49 4.09 -17.14
N THR A 74 2.79 4.00 -15.85
CA THR A 74 3.26 2.77 -15.21
C THR A 74 2.42 2.44 -13.99
N SER A 75 2.88 1.49 -13.18
CA SER A 75 2.24 1.14 -11.92
C SER A 75 3.17 1.48 -10.77
N VAL A 76 2.60 1.94 -9.67
CA VAL A 76 3.37 2.33 -8.48
C VAL A 76 3.28 1.22 -7.44
N CYS A 77 4.44 0.74 -6.98
CA CYS A 77 4.56 -0.20 -5.88
C CYS A 77 5.21 0.52 -4.69
N HIS A 78 4.72 0.30 -3.48
CA HIS A 78 5.43 0.74 -2.28
C HIS A 78 5.24 -0.23 -1.12
N PHE A 79 6.22 -0.26 -0.21
CA PHE A 79 6.11 -0.96 1.06
C PHE A 79 5.45 -0.06 2.10
N LEU A 80 4.76 -0.66 3.06
CA LEU A 80 4.31 0.05 4.25
C LEU A 80 5.43 0.05 5.30
N ALA A 81 5.87 1.26 5.63
CA ALA A 81 6.85 1.49 6.68
C ALA A 81 6.25 1.19 8.06
N LYS A 82 7.11 1.21 9.09
CA LYS A 82 6.70 1.01 10.49
C LYS A 82 5.52 1.93 10.84
N TYR A 83 4.49 1.36 11.47
CA TYR A 83 3.24 2.04 11.87
C TYR A 83 2.29 2.45 10.74
N HIS A 84 2.63 2.25 9.46
CA HIS A 84 1.66 2.35 8.38
C HIS A 84 0.82 1.07 8.36
N LEU A 85 -0.48 1.22 8.14
CA LEU A 85 -1.43 0.10 8.24
C LEU A 85 -2.16 -0.06 6.91
N VAL A 86 -2.51 -1.31 6.60
CA VAL A 86 -3.51 -1.63 5.58
C VAL A 86 -4.57 -2.51 6.21
N TRP A 87 -5.82 -2.07 6.10
CA TRP A 87 -6.97 -2.82 6.53
C TRP A 87 -7.58 -3.51 5.33
N VAL A 88 -7.72 -4.82 5.45
CA VAL A 88 -8.39 -5.68 4.48
C VAL A 88 -9.55 -6.39 5.19
N PRO A 89 -10.58 -6.84 4.46
CA PRO A 89 -11.68 -7.56 5.06
C PRO A 89 -11.12 -8.86 5.61
N SER A 90 -11.58 -9.25 6.80
CA SER A 90 -11.37 -10.63 7.23
C SER A 90 -11.92 -11.56 6.15
N PRO A 91 -11.26 -12.69 5.85
CA PRO A 91 -11.93 -13.74 5.12
C PRO A 91 -13.20 -14.10 5.89
N THR A 92 -14.36 -13.72 5.37
CA THR A 92 -15.63 -14.14 5.92
C THR A 92 -15.67 -15.66 5.81
N THR A 93 -16.03 -16.37 6.87
CA THR A 93 -16.27 -17.83 6.87
C THR A 93 -17.50 -18.21 6.02
N ALA A 94 -17.85 -17.43 5.01
CA ALA A 94 -18.99 -17.61 4.14
C ALA A 94 -18.51 -17.51 2.69
N SER A 95 -17.88 -18.59 2.21
CA SER A 95 -17.83 -19.06 0.81
C SER A 95 -17.01 -20.35 0.78
N ILE A 96 -17.67 -21.47 1.11
CA ILE A 96 -17.42 -22.77 0.47
C ILE A 96 -18.41 -22.86 -0.68
#